data_AF-A0A812DQS2-F1
#
_entry.id   AF-A0A812DQS2-F1
#
_cell.length_a   1.000
_cell.length_b   1.000
_cell.length_c   1.000
_cell.angle_alpha   90.00
_cell.angle_beta   90.00
_cell.angle_gamma   90.00
#
_symmetry.space_group_name_H-M   'P 1'
#
loop_
_entity.id
_entity.type
_entity.pdbx_description
1 polymer ?
#
loop_
_entity_poly.entity_id
_entity_poly.type
_entity_poly.pdbx_seq_one_letter_code
_entity_poly.pdbx_strand_id
1 'polypeptide(L)'
;MYRWNNLRNCCYRVLLTRNYCKAAGDNEMVLDSLYTDEEKRNILECFNKSSIMELMATKNLNKQKSSSVVSHREKFGEFTCLTDISKVPGFGLITLQKLCNILKRVTHEQLKESVHKMTAEVVKSQPNLSKEKCKSIQNIVAMDIQADRITWLKMSRDLHVDDWQQVKIFNKPYVKYEPAVYIEKMTEVVNSLPSAGIYTLENKIYRYPTSSSNTMGFNKRRLLAVYYRHLHFTN
;
A
#
# COMPACT_ATOMS: atom_id res chain seq x y z
N MET A 1 -41.94 39.77 1.41
CA MET A 1 -41.28 41.07 1.08
C MET A 1 -40.28 41.32 2.19
N TYR A 2 -38.95 41.32 2.05
CA TYR A 2 -38.05 41.64 0.94
C TYR A 2 -36.79 40.76 0.99
N ARG A 3 -36.27 40.39 -0.19
CA ARG A 3 -34.89 39.94 -0.44
C ARG A 3 -33.98 41.17 -0.61
N TRP A 4 -32.73 41.08 -0.16
CA TRP A 4 -31.48 41.66 -0.75
C TRP A 4 -30.32 40.93 -0.04
N ASN A 5 -29.55 39.99 -0.61
CA ASN A 5 -28.52 40.06 -1.65
C ASN A 5 -27.44 41.16 -1.46
N ASN A 6 -26.22 40.70 -1.15
CA ASN A 6 -25.00 40.82 -1.97
C ASN A 6 -23.75 41.52 -1.34
N LEU A 7 -22.59 40.97 -1.72
CA LEU A 7 -21.20 41.53 -1.74
C LEU A 7 -20.43 41.55 -0.40
N ARG A 8 -19.34 40.79 -0.19
CA ARG A 8 -18.05 40.57 -0.90
C ARG A 8 -16.90 41.36 -0.25
N ASN A 9 -15.74 40.68 -0.19
CA ASN A 9 -14.35 41.18 -0.07
C ASN A 9 -13.86 41.48 1.36
N CYS A 10 -12.61 41.22 1.77
CA CYS A 10 -11.40 40.71 1.09
C CYS A 10 -10.29 40.44 2.13
N CYS A 11 -9.16 39.92 1.63
CA CYS A 11 -7.76 39.96 2.14
C CYS A 11 -7.24 38.68 2.84
N TYR A 12 -6.21 37.94 2.38
CA TYR A 12 -5.18 38.04 1.31
C TYR A 12 -4.80 36.60 0.83
N ARG A 13 -4.73 36.28 -0.48
CA ARG A 13 -3.57 36.29 -1.43
C ARG A 13 -2.34 35.50 -0.93
N VAL A 14 -1.78 34.51 -1.63
CA VAL A 14 -1.23 34.49 -3.01
C VAL A 14 -1.45 33.10 -3.65
N LEU A 15 -2.35 32.92 -4.63
CA LEU A 15 -2.15 32.96 -6.09
C LEU A 15 -0.92 32.20 -6.64
N LEU A 16 -1.14 31.00 -7.19
CA LEU A 16 -0.74 30.71 -8.58
C LEU A 16 -1.87 29.95 -9.27
N THR A 17 -2.39 30.61 -10.29
CA THR A 17 -3.62 30.34 -11.02
C THR A 17 -3.54 29.07 -11.85
N ARG A 18 -4.53 28.21 -11.65
CA ARG A 18 -4.81 27.01 -12.46
C ARG A 18 -5.56 27.44 -13.73
N ASN A 19 -4.84 27.97 -14.71
CA ASN A 19 -5.39 28.22 -16.05
C ASN A 19 -4.82 27.17 -17.01
N TYR A 20 -5.55 26.07 -17.19
CA TYR A 20 -5.37 25.23 -18.37
C TYR A 20 -6.31 25.72 -19.45
N CYS A 21 -5.80 26.58 -20.31
CA CYS A 21 -6.39 26.80 -21.62
C CYS A 21 -6.30 25.48 -22.39
N LYS A 22 -7.43 24.99 -22.89
CA LYS A 22 -7.47 24.01 -23.99
C LYS A 22 -6.77 24.64 -25.19
N ALA A 23 -5.50 24.31 -25.40
CA ALA A 23 -4.88 24.41 -26.71
C ALA A 23 -4.90 22.99 -27.30
N ALA A 24 -5.97 22.70 -28.05
CA ALA A 24 -6.01 21.60 -28.99
C ALA A 24 -5.34 22.09 -30.29
N GLY A 25 -4.46 21.27 -30.85
CA GLY A 25 -3.69 21.55 -32.06
C GLY A 25 -2.20 21.75 -31.75
N ASP A 26 -1.35 20.98 -32.43
CA ASP A 26 0.11 21.19 -32.57
C ASP A 26 1.07 20.71 -31.46
N ASN A 27 0.75 19.63 -30.73
CA ASN A 27 1.68 19.07 -29.72
C ASN A 27 2.15 17.62 -29.98
N GLU A 28 1.72 16.98 -31.06
CA GLU A 28 2.10 15.59 -31.39
C GLU A 28 3.55 15.45 -31.87
N MET A 29 4.25 16.55 -32.22
CA MET A 29 5.61 16.50 -32.79
C MET A 29 6.73 16.98 -31.82
N VAL A 30 6.38 17.39 -30.61
CA VAL A 30 7.32 18.09 -29.70
C VAL A 30 8.00 17.14 -28.71
N LEU A 31 7.38 16.01 -28.34
CA LEU A 31 7.96 15.15 -27.30
C LEU A 31 9.17 14.37 -27.81
N ASP A 32 9.11 13.85 -29.03
CA ASP A 32 10.21 13.06 -29.61
C ASP A 32 11.45 13.92 -29.87
N SER A 33 11.33 15.22 -30.15
CA SER A 33 12.50 16.08 -30.39
C SER A 33 13.29 16.44 -29.12
N LEU A 34 12.78 16.13 -27.93
CA LEU A 34 13.43 16.43 -26.64
C LEU A 34 14.47 15.40 -26.20
N TYR A 35 14.56 14.27 -26.89
CA TYR A 35 15.39 13.13 -26.49
C TYR A 35 16.28 12.67 -27.65
N THR A 36 17.48 12.17 -27.33
CA THR A 36 18.34 11.53 -28.34
C THR A 36 17.75 10.19 -28.77
N ASP A 37 18.18 9.65 -29.91
CA ASP A 37 17.66 8.36 -30.40
C ASP A 37 18.01 7.20 -29.46
N GLU A 38 19.13 7.29 -28.75
CA GLU A 38 19.47 6.37 -27.67
C GLU A 38 18.55 6.49 -26.46
N GLU A 39 18.29 7.72 -26.00
CA GLU A 39 17.35 7.96 -24.90
C GLU A 39 15.94 7.45 -25.26
N LYS A 40 15.47 7.71 -26.49
CA LYS A 40 14.17 7.23 -26.99
C LYS A 40 14.09 5.71 -26.96
N ARG A 41 15.10 5.04 -27.51
CA ARG A 41 15.17 3.57 -27.55
C ARG A 41 15.10 2.97 -26.15
N ASN A 42 15.86 3.53 -25.20
CA ASN A 42 15.83 3.07 -23.81
C ASN A 42 14.46 3.28 -23.16
N ILE A 43 13.83 4.44 -23.37
CA ILE A 43 12.49 4.74 -22.84
C ILE A 43 11.45 3.76 -23.43
N LEU A 44 11.44 3.59 -24.75
CA LEU A 44 10.53 2.68 -25.45
C LEU A 44 10.71 1.24 -24.99
N GLU A 45 11.96 0.79 -24.83
CA GLU A 45 12.27 -0.53 -24.30
C GLU A 45 11.70 -0.73 -22.89
N CYS A 46 11.82 0.27 -22.01
CA CYS A 46 11.20 0.21 -20.69
C CYS A 46 9.67 0.08 -20.78
N PHE A 47 9.00 0.82 -21.66
CA PHE A 47 7.54 0.74 -21.80
C PHE A 47 7.05 -0.55 -22.48
N ASN A 48 7.81 -1.08 -23.43
CA ASN A 48 7.43 -2.28 -24.19
C ASN A 48 7.70 -3.58 -23.42
N LYS A 49 8.82 -3.66 -22.68
CA LYS A 49 9.24 -4.91 -22.02
C LYS A 49 8.81 -5.02 -20.55
N SER A 50 8.67 -3.91 -19.82
CA SER A 50 8.40 -3.97 -18.38
C SER A 50 7.02 -4.54 -18.06
N SER A 51 6.92 -5.35 -17.02
CA SER A 51 5.69 -5.79 -16.37
C SER A 51 5.04 -4.66 -15.55
N ILE A 52 3.80 -4.89 -15.09
CA ILE A 52 3.08 -3.93 -14.23
C ILE A 52 3.89 -3.58 -12.98
N MET A 53 4.53 -4.57 -12.35
CA MET A 53 5.34 -4.38 -11.14
C MET A 53 6.60 -3.56 -11.42
N GLU A 54 7.29 -3.83 -12.53
CA GLU A 54 8.50 -3.10 -12.96
C GLU A 54 8.19 -1.64 -13.30
N LEU A 55 7.08 -1.40 -14.00
CA LEU A 55 6.60 -0.05 -14.24
C LEU A 55 6.26 0.66 -12.92
N MET A 56 5.60 -0.01 -11.97
CA MET A 56 5.29 0.58 -10.65
C MET A 56 6.53 0.90 -9.81
N ALA A 57 7.69 0.28 -10.09
CA ALA A 57 8.94 0.66 -9.45
C ALA A 57 9.45 2.05 -9.89
N THR A 58 8.95 2.55 -11.02
CA THR A 58 9.27 3.89 -11.52
C THR A 58 8.47 4.95 -10.76
N LYS A 59 9.16 5.97 -10.26
CA LYS A 59 8.53 7.13 -9.61
C LYS A 59 7.51 7.78 -10.56
N ASN A 60 6.29 8.01 -10.06
CA ASN A 60 5.11 8.56 -10.77
C ASN A 60 4.27 7.56 -11.61
N LEU A 61 4.62 6.27 -11.61
CA LEU A 61 3.74 5.21 -12.09
C LEU A 61 3.06 4.52 -10.90
N ASN A 62 1.76 4.32 -11.01
CA ASN A 62 0.95 3.61 -10.03
C ASN A 62 0.27 2.42 -10.72
N LYS A 63 -0.36 1.53 -9.94
CA LYS A 63 -1.01 0.32 -10.47
C LYS A 63 -1.94 0.61 -11.66
N GLN A 64 -2.73 1.67 -11.58
CA GLN A 64 -3.66 2.04 -12.65
C GLN A 64 -2.94 2.43 -13.93
N LYS A 65 -1.94 3.34 -13.87
CA LYS A 65 -1.18 3.78 -15.03
C LYS A 65 -0.35 2.66 -15.64
N SER A 66 0.33 1.87 -14.80
CA SER A 66 1.11 0.72 -15.25
C SER A 66 0.23 -0.32 -15.94
N SER A 67 -0.97 -0.57 -15.40
CA SER A 67 -1.96 -1.43 -16.05
C SER A 67 -2.42 -0.85 -17.39
N SER A 68 -2.70 0.45 -17.48
CA SER A 68 -3.09 1.10 -18.74
C SER A 68 -2.03 0.94 -19.82
N VAL A 69 -0.74 1.05 -19.49
CA VAL A 69 0.37 0.84 -20.44
C VAL A 69 0.34 -0.58 -20.99
N VAL A 70 0.30 -1.58 -20.10
CA VAL A 70 0.32 -3.00 -20.49
C VAL A 70 -0.92 -3.34 -21.33
N SER A 71 -2.11 -2.93 -20.89
CA SER A 71 -3.34 -3.16 -21.66
C SER A 71 -3.36 -2.44 -23.01
N HIS A 72 -2.73 -1.27 -23.11
CA HIS A 72 -2.63 -0.56 -24.39
C HIS A 72 -1.72 -1.30 -25.37
N ARG A 73 -0.53 -1.74 -24.95
CA ARG A 73 0.39 -2.46 -25.84
C ARG A 73 -0.12 -3.85 -26.22
N GLU A 74 -0.86 -4.51 -25.33
CA GLU A 74 -1.53 -5.78 -25.66
C GLU A 74 -2.63 -5.61 -26.70
N LYS A 75 -3.30 -4.45 -26.72
CA LYS A 75 -4.40 -4.16 -27.65
C LYS A 75 -3.94 -3.58 -28.99
N PHE A 76 -2.94 -2.72 -28.98
CA PHE A 76 -2.52 -1.92 -30.15
C PHE A 76 -1.12 -2.26 -30.65
N GLY A 77 -0.38 -3.14 -29.97
CA GLY A 77 1.00 -3.47 -30.27
C GLY A 77 2.02 -2.62 -29.51
N GLU A 78 3.30 -2.89 -29.76
CA GLU A 78 4.42 -2.17 -29.13
C GLU A 78 4.43 -0.68 -29.51
N PHE A 79 4.89 0.16 -28.59
CA PHE A 79 5.07 1.59 -28.85
C PHE A 79 6.28 1.80 -29.77
N THR A 80 6.08 2.57 -30.83
CA THR A 80 7.15 2.87 -31.81
C THR A 80 7.79 4.24 -31.60
N CYS A 81 7.05 5.17 -31.01
CA CYS A 81 7.49 6.53 -30.69
C CYS A 81 6.94 6.97 -29.32
N LEU A 82 7.50 8.03 -28.72
CA LEU A 82 7.07 8.47 -27.39
C LEU A 82 5.67 9.10 -27.43
N THR A 83 5.28 9.61 -28.59
CA THR A 83 3.98 10.24 -28.81
C THR A 83 2.84 9.21 -28.75
N ASP A 84 3.09 7.94 -29.12
CA ASP A 84 2.12 6.86 -28.94
C ASP A 84 1.78 6.62 -27.46
N ILE A 85 2.74 6.83 -26.55
CA ILE A 85 2.53 6.66 -25.11
C ILE A 85 1.54 7.71 -24.58
N SER A 86 1.46 8.88 -25.21
CA SER A 86 0.50 9.93 -24.82
C SER A 86 -0.97 9.53 -25.09
N LYS A 87 -1.19 8.54 -25.97
CA LYS A 87 -2.51 7.95 -26.26
C LYS A 87 -2.99 7.02 -25.13
N VAL A 88 -2.09 6.60 -24.25
CA VAL A 88 -2.41 5.76 -23.09
C VAL A 88 -3.23 6.56 -22.05
N PRO A 89 -4.40 6.06 -21.61
CA PRO A 89 -5.20 6.74 -20.60
C PRO A 89 -4.40 7.04 -19.32
N GLY A 90 -4.39 8.31 -18.91
CA GLY A 90 -3.69 8.78 -17.70
C GLY A 90 -2.29 9.36 -17.94
N PHE A 91 -1.83 9.44 -19.19
CA PHE A 91 -0.55 10.02 -19.59
C PHE A 91 -0.71 11.35 -20.34
N GLY A 92 -0.99 12.42 -19.59
CA GLY A 92 -0.89 13.77 -20.16
C GLY A 92 0.58 14.14 -20.43
N LEU A 93 0.83 15.02 -21.42
CA LEU A 93 2.18 15.41 -21.88
C LEU A 93 3.17 15.74 -20.75
N ILE A 94 2.77 16.56 -19.77
CA ILE A 94 3.66 16.91 -18.64
C ILE A 94 4.02 15.69 -17.78
N THR A 95 3.05 14.79 -17.58
CA THR A 95 3.28 13.56 -16.81
C THR A 95 4.21 12.64 -17.57
N LEU A 96 4.00 12.50 -18.87
CA LEU A 96 4.82 11.69 -19.76
C LEU A 96 6.24 12.22 -19.85
N GLN A 97 6.43 13.52 -20.06
CA GLN A 97 7.76 14.14 -20.09
C GLN A 97 8.53 13.93 -18.78
N LYS A 98 7.87 14.06 -17.62
CA LYS A 98 8.49 13.75 -16.32
C LYS A 98 8.93 12.29 -16.22
N LEU A 99 8.14 11.36 -16.76
CA LEU A 99 8.46 9.94 -16.79
C LEU A 99 9.61 9.63 -17.75
N CYS A 100 9.58 10.17 -18.97
CA CYS A 100 10.68 10.05 -19.93
C CYS A 100 11.99 10.61 -19.35
N ASN A 101 11.93 11.72 -18.61
CA ASN A 101 13.11 12.28 -17.93
C ASN A 101 13.70 11.37 -16.85
N ILE A 102 12.90 10.51 -16.24
CA ILE A 102 13.36 9.50 -15.28
C ILE A 102 13.91 8.30 -16.04
N LEU A 103 13.15 7.78 -17.01
CA LEU A 103 13.45 6.55 -17.74
C LEU A 103 14.63 6.69 -18.70
N LYS A 104 14.95 7.89 -19.19
CA LYS A 104 16.10 8.08 -20.09
C LYS A 104 17.45 7.67 -19.49
N ARG A 105 17.54 7.60 -18.15
CA ARG A 105 18.75 7.22 -17.41
C ARG A 105 18.67 5.81 -16.82
N VAL A 106 17.59 5.08 -17.07
CA VAL A 106 17.30 3.79 -16.43
C VAL A 106 17.08 2.75 -17.51
N THR A 107 17.74 1.60 -17.40
CA THR A 107 17.48 0.47 -18.30
C THR A 107 16.37 -0.42 -17.75
N HIS A 108 15.78 -1.23 -18.62
CA HIS A 108 14.76 -2.20 -18.24
C HIS A 108 15.28 -3.19 -17.16
N GLU A 109 16.55 -3.59 -17.23
CA GLU A 109 17.21 -4.47 -16.26
C GLU A 109 17.28 -3.82 -14.88
N GLN A 110 17.59 -2.51 -14.82
CA GLN A 110 17.62 -1.76 -13.57
C GLN A 110 16.21 -1.63 -12.94
N LEU A 111 15.14 -1.55 -13.74
CA LEU A 111 13.77 -1.59 -13.24
C LEU A 111 13.44 -2.97 -12.65
N LYS A 112 13.84 -4.03 -13.32
CA LYS A 112 13.66 -5.41 -12.87
C LYS A 112 14.37 -5.70 -11.54
N GLU A 113 15.58 -5.21 -11.36
CA GLU A 113 16.30 -5.25 -10.08
C GLU A 113 15.60 -4.44 -8.99
N SER A 114 15.04 -3.28 -9.35
CA SER A 114 14.34 -2.41 -8.39
C SER A 114 13.09 -3.08 -7.82
N VAL A 115 12.39 -3.91 -8.60
CA VAL A 115 11.27 -4.73 -8.11
C VAL A 115 11.73 -5.72 -7.06
N HIS A 116 12.86 -6.40 -7.26
CA HIS A 116 13.38 -7.36 -6.28
C HIS A 116 13.67 -6.71 -4.93
N LYS A 117 14.20 -5.47 -4.95
CA LYS A 117 14.39 -4.65 -3.75
C LYS A 117 13.07 -4.26 -3.10
N MET A 118 12.10 -3.78 -3.89
CA MET A 118 10.76 -3.44 -3.39
C MET A 118 10.03 -4.62 -2.78
N THR A 119 10.05 -5.81 -3.40
CA THR A 119 9.38 -7.01 -2.88
C THR A 119 10.06 -7.55 -1.64
N ALA A 120 11.39 -7.42 -1.53
CA ALA A 120 12.12 -7.78 -0.31
C ALA A 120 11.82 -6.85 0.87
N GLU A 121 11.54 -5.56 0.60
CA GLU A 121 11.14 -4.59 1.63
C GLU A 121 9.68 -4.72 2.10
N VAL A 122 8.85 -5.53 1.42
CA VAL A 122 7.39 -5.59 1.67
C VAL A 122 7.01 -6.52 2.83
N VAL A 123 7.88 -7.42 3.30
CA VAL A 123 7.62 -8.16 4.55
C VAL A 123 8.09 -7.34 5.75
N LYS A 124 7.39 -6.23 6.04
CA LYS A 124 7.65 -5.38 7.20
C LYS A 124 7.07 -6.02 8.46
N SER A 125 7.81 -6.92 9.10
CA SER A 125 7.53 -7.28 10.49
C SER A 125 7.95 -6.13 11.40
N GLN A 126 7.21 -5.90 12.49
CA GLN A 126 7.63 -4.98 13.54
C GLN A 126 7.62 -5.74 14.87
N PRO A 127 8.77 -5.90 15.55
CA PRO A 127 10.11 -5.45 15.13
C PRO A 127 10.64 -6.19 13.89
N ASN A 128 11.65 -5.63 13.23
CA ASN A 128 12.34 -6.29 12.13
C ASN A 128 12.99 -7.58 12.64
N LEU A 129 12.69 -8.70 11.98
CA LEU A 129 13.31 -9.98 12.28
C LEU A 129 14.57 -10.16 11.44
N SER A 130 15.66 -10.63 12.07
CA SER A 130 16.87 -10.99 11.33
C SER A 130 16.62 -12.21 10.45
N LYS A 131 17.38 -12.36 9.36
CA LYS A 131 17.24 -13.51 8.45
C LYS A 131 17.53 -14.83 9.17
N GLU A 132 18.46 -14.83 10.11
CA GLU A 132 18.83 -15.99 10.93
C GLU A 132 17.67 -16.41 11.83
N LYS A 133 17.01 -15.43 12.47
CA LYS A 133 15.83 -15.69 13.31
C LYS A 133 14.66 -16.21 12.48
N CYS A 134 14.41 -15.62 11.30
CA CYS A 134 13.39 -16.14 10.38
C CYS A 134 13.68 -17.59 9.96
N LYS A 135 14.96 -17.93 9.75
CA LYS A 135 15.37 -19.29 9.38
C LYS A 135 15.28 -20.29 10.53
N SER A 136 15.32 -19.89 11.79
CA SER A 136 15.21 -20.83 12.92
C SER A 136 13.77 -21.15 13.34
N ILE A 137 12.80 -20.33 12.93
CA ILE A 137 11.38 -20.55 13.25
C ILE A 137 10.85 -21.80 12.53
N GLN A 138 10.27 -22.73 13.29
CA GLN A 138 9.69 -23.98 12.78
C GLN A 138 8.16 -23.97 12.72
N ASN A 139 7.52 -23.20 13.60
CA ASN A 139 6.08 -23.05 13.64
C ASN A 139 5.73 -21.63 14.11
N ILE A 140 4.56 -21.17 13.71
CA ILE A 140 4.05 -19.86 14.03
C ILE A 140 2.61 -19.98 14.55
N VAL A 141 2.22 -19.05 15.40
CA VAL A 141 0.81 -18.78 15.69
C VAL A 141 0.49 -17.42 15.10
N ALA A 142 -0.39 -17.38 14.11
CA ALA A 142 -0.89 -16.17 13.49
C ALA A 142 -2.25 -15.81 14.07
N MET A 143 -2.43 -14.56 14.49
CA MET A 143 -3.65 -14.11 15.16
C MET A 143 -4.26 -12.87 14.51
N ASP A 144 -5.60 -12.87 14.46
CA ASP A 144 -6.42 -11.70 14.14
C ASP A 144 -7.32 -11.34 15.33
N ILE A 145 -7.22 -10.09 15.77
CA ILE A 145 -8.03 -9.54 16.85
C ILE A 145 -9.13 -8.69 16.25
N GLN A 146 -10.38 -9.09 16.47
CA GLN A 146 -11.59 -8.43 16.02
C GLN A 146 -12.22 -7.62 17.16
N ALA A 147 -13.40 -7.05 16.93
CA ALA A 147 -14.05 -6.20 17.93
C ALA A 147 -14.61 -7.01 19.12
N ASP A 148 -15.01 -8.26 18.87
CA ASP A 148 -15.69 -9.13 19.81
C ASP A 148 -15.05 -10.54 19.90
N ARG A 149 -14.06 -10.83 19.05
CA ARG A 149 -13.47 -12.16 18.87
C ARG A 149 -11.97 -12.10 18.65
N ILE A 150 -11.29 -13.19 18.95
CA ILE A 150 -9.90 -13.44 18.57
C ILE A 150 -9.87 -14.76 17.80
N THR A 151 -9.18 -14.75 16.66
CA THR A 151 -8.96 -15.94 15.84
C THR A 151 -7.46 -16.20 15.80
N TRP A 152 -7.05 -17.46 15.92
CA TRP A 152 -5.66 -17.85 15.73
C TRP A 152 -5.53 -19.10 14.87
N LEU A 153 -4.36 -19.22 14.26
CA LEU A 153 -3.95 -20.32 13.41
C LEU A 153 -2.52 -20.70 13.78
N LYS A 154 -2.31 -21.94 14.21
CA LYS A 154 -0.98 -22.52 14.33
C LYS A 154 -0.63 -23.24 13.04
N MET A 155 0.52 -22.89 12.47
CA MET A 155 1.05 -23.57 11.29
C MET A 155 2.53 -23.91 11.45
N SER A 156 2.91 -25.03 10.88
CA SER A 156 4.30 -25.46 10.72
C SER A 156 4.93 -24.85 9.47
N ARG A 157 6.26 -24.88 9.39
CA ARG A 157 7.04 -24.25 8.31
C ARG A 157 6.77 -24.84 6.93
N ASP A 158 6.34 -26.09 6.89
CA ASP A 158 5.89 -26.82 5.71
C ASP A 158 4.47 -26.45 5.26
N LEU A 159 3.88 -25.41 5.87
CA LEU A 159 2.52 -24.93 5.62
C LEU A 159 1.42 -25.91 6.10
N HIS A 160 1.77 -26.85 6.97
CA HIS A 160 0.77 -27.67 7.65
C HIS A 160 0.06 -26.88 8.75
N VAL A 161 -1.26 -27.00 8.84
CA VAL A 161 -2.08 -26.32 9.86
C VAL A 161 -2.31 -27.29 11.03
N ASP A 162 -1.74 -26.96 12.18
CA ASP A 162 -1.83 -27.80 13.39
C ASP A 162 -3.09 -27.49 14.22
N ASP A 163 -3.48 -26.22 14.27
CA ASP A 163 -4.63 -25.76 15.06
C ASP A 163 -5.24 -24.49 14.44
N TRP A 164 -6.57 -24.38 14.48
CA TRP A 164 -7.29 -23.20 14.00
C TRP A 164 -8.55 -22.99 14.83
N GLN A 165 -8.56 -21.94 15.64
CA GLN A 165 -9.67 -21.66 16.55
C GLN A 165 -10.12 -20.20 16.49
N GLN A 166 -11.32 -19.98 17.00
CA GLN A 166 -11.87 -18.65 17.24
C GLN A 166 -12.59 -18.61 18.58
N VAL A 167 -12.29 -17.60 19.39
CA VAL A 167 -12.93 -17.36 20.69
C VAL A 167 -13.63 -16.00 20.69
N LYS A 168 -14.87 -15.99 21.17
CA LYS A 168 -15.62 -14.75 21.42
C LYS A 168 -15.24 -14.19 22.79
N ILE A 169 -14.70 -12.98 22.80
CA ILE A 169 -14.23 -12.28 24.02
C ILE A 169 -15.24 -11.25 24.54
N PHE A 170 -16.12 -10.72 23.67
CA PHE A 170 -17.13 -9.74 24.05
C PHE A 170 -18.50 -10.07 23.46
N ASN A 171 -19.57 -9.81 24.23
CA ASN A 171 -20.94 -10.10 23.78
C ASN A 171 -21.48 -9.10 22.77
N LYS A 172 -21.02 -7.85 22.83
CA LYS A 172 -21.46 -6.76 21.94
C LYS A 172 -20.23 -6.09 21.32
N PRO A 173 -20.14 -6.01 19.98
CA PRO A 173 -19.06 -5.26 19.37
C PRO A 173 -19.26 -3.75 19.64
N TYR A 174 -18.18 -2.99 19.62
CA TYR A 174 -18.18 -1.51 19.74
C TYR A 174 -18.64 -0.94 21.10
N VAL A 175 -18.72 -1.75 22.14
CA VAL A 175 -18.91 -1.29 23.53
C VAL A 175 -17.55 -1.03 24.18
N LYS A 176 -17.46 0.04 24.98
CA LYS A 176 -16.27 0.31 25.80
C LYS A 176 -16.35 -0.52 27.08
N TYR A 177 -15.43 -1.47 27.24
CA TYR A 177 -15.26 -2.21 28.49
C TYR A 177 -14.26 -1.52 29.43
N GLU A 178 -14.25 -1.92 30.70
CA GLU A 178 -13.24 -1.49 31.66
C GLU A 178 -11.90 -2.20 31.42
N PRO A 179 -10.74 -1.57 31.71
CA PRO A 179 -9.42 -2.17 31.54
C PRO A 179 -9.27 -3.57 32.17
N ALA A 180 -9.83 -3.78 33.35
CA ALA A 180 -9.75 -5.07 34.06
C ALA A 180 -10.37 -6.23 33.25
N VAL A 181 -11.51 -5.99 32.61
CA VAL A 181 -12.19 -6.99 31.77
C VAL A 181 -11.33 -7.38 30.57
N TYR A 182 -10.60 -6.44 29.96
CA TYR A 182 -9.66 -6.78 28.88
C TYR A 182 -8.52 -7.67 29.37
N ILE A 183 -7.99 -7.42 30.57
CA ILE A 183 -6.89 -8.21 31.14
C ILE A 183 -7.34 -9.64 31.42
N GLU A 184 -8.50 -9.80 32.06
CA GLU A 184 -9.10 -11.09 32.36
C GLU A 184 -9.31 -11.90 31.08
N LYS A 185 -10.01 -11.33 30.10
CA LYS A 185 -10.30 -12.01 28.83
C LYS A 185 -9.05 -12.33 28.02
N MET A 186 -8.04 -11.47 28.03
CA MET A 186 -6.78 -11.77 27.36
C MET A 186 -5.96 -12.83 28.07
N THR A 187 -6.03 -12.89 29.41
CA THR A 187 -5.35 -13.95 30.17
C THR A 187 -5.95 -15.31 29.83
N GLU A 188 -7.28 -15.41 29.77
CA GLU A 188 -7.98 -16.62 29.31
C GLU A 188 -7.52 -17.05 27.90
N VAL A 189 -7.47 -16.11 26.96
CA VAL A 189 -7.06 -16.40 25.58
C VAL A 189 -5.59 -16.82 25.51
N VAL A 190 -4.67 -16.09 26.15
CA VAL A 190 -3.24 -16.43 26.11
C VAL A 190 -2.97 -17.81 26.72
N ASN A 191 -3.67 -18.17 27.80
CA ASN A 191 -3.57 -19.50 28.39
C ASN A 191 -4.08 -20.62 27.47
N SER A 192 -4.93 -20.29 26.49
CA SER A 192 -5.42 -21.26 25.49
C SER A 192 -4.55 -21.34 24.23
N LEU A 193 -3.59 -20.44 24.04
CA LEU A 193 -2.76 -20.42 22.84
C LEU A 193 -1.76 -21.58 22.84
N PRO A 194 -1.58 -22.28 21.71
CA PRO A 194 -0.59 -23.33 21.62
C PRO A 194 0.82 -22.73 21.58
N SER A 195 1.80 -23.45 22.14
CA SER A 195 3.21 -23.05 22.07
C SER A 195 3.71 -23.01 20.62
N ALA A 196 4.44 -21.94 20.29
CA ALA A 196 5.04 -21.70 18.98
C ALA A 196 6.36 -20.94 19.07
N GLY A 197 7.19 -21.08 18.02
CA GLY A 197 8.47 -20.39 17.88
C GLY A 197 8.34 -18.88 17.66
N ILE A 198 7.19 -18.44 17.16
CA ILE A 198 6.82 -17.01 17.10
C ILE A 198 5.30 -16.85 17.10
N TYR A 199 4.84 -15.75 17.71
CA TYR A 199 3.46 -15.29 17.61
C TYR A 199 3.42 -14.06 16.71
N THR A 200 2.55 -14.08 15.72
CA THR A 200 2.36 -13.00 14.76
C THR A 200 0.94 -12.44 14.88
N LEU A 201 0.83 -11.14 14.63
CA LEU A 201 -0.41 -10.41 14.78
C LEU A 201 -0.56 -9.47 13.60
N GLU A 202 -1.77 -9.43 13.04
CA GLU A 202 -2.08 -8.50 11.97
C GLU A 202 -2.10 -7.04 12.46
N ASN A 203 -1.17 -6.23 11.95
CA ASN A 203 -1.15 -4.79 12.20
C ASN A 203 -2.07 -4.05 11.22
N LYS A 204 -3.38 -4.07 11.49
CA LYS A 204 -4.36 -3.31 10.70
C LYS A 204 -4.18 -1.80 10.96
N ILE A 205 -3.77 -1.06 9.92
CA ILE A 205 -3.68 0.42 9.98
C ILE A 205 -5.10 1.00 9.92
N TYR A 206 -5.71 1.24 11.09
CA TYR A 206 -6.95 2.02 11.17
C TYR A 206 -6.63 3.51 11.02
N ARG A 207 -6.70 4.01 9.78
CA ARG A 207 -6.76 5.46 9.52
C ARG A 207 -8.17 5.92 9.87
N TYR A 208 -8.34 6.63 10.98
CA TYR A 208 -9.63 7.04 11.55
C TYR A 208 -10.71 7.42 10.52
N PRO A 209 -11.92 6.80 10.58
CA PRO A 209 -13.13 7.55 10.20
C PRO A 209 -14.38 7.18 11.03
N THR A 210 -15.06 8.20 11.59
CA THR A 210 -16.35 8.16 12.33
C THR A 210 -16.32 7.63 13.78
N SER A 211 -17.28 8.10 14.60
CA SER A 211 -17.35 7.91 16.06
C SER A 211 -17.41 6.45 16.53
N SER A 212 -18.01 5.54 15.74
CA SER A 212 -18.07 4.10 16.02
C SER A 212 -16.74 3.38 15.76
N SER A 213 -15.97 3.83 14.77
CA SER A 213 -14.64 3.28 14.46
C SER A 213 -13.60 3.59 15.57
N ASN A 214 -13.80 4.71 16.29
CA ASN A 214 -12.91 5.12 17.37
C ASN A 214 -12.90 4.09 18.50
N THR A 215 -14.09 3.64 18.94
CA THR A 215 -14.20 2.66 20.03
C THR A 215 -13.54 1.33 19.66
N MET A 216 -13.71 0.85 18.43
CA MET A 216 -13.03 -0.35 17.94
C MET A 216 -11.51 -0.17 17.94
N GLY A 217 -11.01 0.95 17.42
CA GLY A 217 -9.57 1.25 17.40
C GLY A 217 -8.98 1.37 18.81
N PHE A 218 -9.70 1.93 19.77
CA PHE A 218 -9.29 1.99 21.18
C PHE A 218 -9.27 0.60 21.83
N ASN A 219 -10.32 -0.19 21.65
CA ASN A 219 -10.41 -1.53 22.24
C ASN A 219 -9.31 -2.44 21.69
N LYS A 220 -9.07 -2.42 20.37
CA LYS A 220 -7.97 -3.18 19.76
C LYS A 220 -6.62 -2.74 20.30
N ARG A 221 -6.32 -1.44 20.35
CA ARG A 221 -5.04 -0.97 20.91
C ARG A 221 -4.81 -1.37 22.36
N ARG A 222 -5.86 -1.38 23.19
CA ARG A 222 -5.79 -1.87 24.58
C ARG A 222 -5.55 -3.36 24.65
N LEU A 223 -6.29 -4.15 23.87
CA LEU A 223 -6.09 -5.59 23.71
C LEU A 223 -4.64 -5.91 23.31
N LEU A 224 -4.10 -5.18 22.33
CA LEU A 224 -2.71 -5.31 21.89
C LEU A 224 -1.71 -4.99 23.00
N ALA A 225 -1.88 -3.88 23.70
CA ALA A 225 -0.97 -3.48 24.77
C ALA A 225 -0.94 -4.52 25.91
N VAL A 226 -2.10 -5.04 26.29
CA VAL A 226 -2.22 -6.11 27.31
C VAL A 226 -1.55 -7.38 26.81
N TYR A 227 -1.79 -7.77 25.57
CA TYR A 227 -1.22 -8.97 24.96
C TYR A 227 0.32 -8.92 24.89
N TYR A 228 0.88 -7.84 24.32
CA TYR A 228 2.34 -7.67 24.25
C TYR A 228 2.97 -7.73 25.64
N ARG A 229 2.35 -7.07 26.63
CA ARG A 229 2.82 -7.15 28.01
C ARG A 229 2.80 -8.58 28.52
N HIS A 230 1.69 -9.29 28.39
CA HIS A 230 1.55 -10.63 28.96
C HIS A 230 2.57 -11.61 28.36
N LEU A 231 2.70 -11.67 27.04
CA LEU A 231 3.64 -12.59 26.39
C LEU A 231 5.12 -12.32 26.67
N HIS A 232 5.50 -11.07 26.93
CA HIS A 232 6.87 -10.72 27.29
C HIS A 232 7.22 -11.05 28.75
N PHE A 233 6.22 -11.28 29.62
CA PHE A 233 6.43 -11.61 31.03
C PHE A 233 6.17 -13.09 31.37
N THR A 234 5.45 -13.83 30.52
CA THR A 234 5.14 -15.25 30.74
C THR A 234 6.05 -16.24 30.02
N ASN A 235 6.96 -15.77 29.15
CA ASN A 235 8.01 -16.56 28.50
C ASN A 235 9.39 -15.96 28.81
#